data_AF-K9VTW1-F1
#
_entry.id   AF-K9VTW1-F1
#
_cell.length_a   1.000
_cell.length_b   1.000
_cell.length_c   1.000
_cell.angle_alpha   90.00
_cell.angle_beta   90.00
_cell.angle_gamma   90.00
#
_symmetry.space_group_name_H-M   'P 1'
#
loop_
_entity.id
_entity.type
_entity.pdbx_description
1 polymer ?
#
loop_
_entity_poly.entity_id
_entity_poly.type
_entity_poly.pdbx_seq_one_letter_code
_entity_poly.pdbx_strand_id
1 'polypeptide(L)'
;MAIPSVVQGTVEFAGKVFEVDSPRGLTWLESVTSFRFEPSGQNKPYTVRKESGKGGDYWYGYRKMAGKLHKKYIGKSSEISTTKLEEIAEALNTPPQSRVTDKVTEVTEGNERVVTEEVADKVTIKEFTALKSQVQALQQSLEALHEALLGKSDAGNCEELPKVTDNELQIELGNLQVTNLRLEMENQSLKEELEGARESISSQAFIIKDGREREWKLEEEVEKLRSQLTTERADREEIKNSAPIAIGVEFTEPATILSKLRTKRKKSSVTLADVEKILEILEES
;
A
#
# COMPACT_ATOMS: atom_id res chain seq x y z
N MET A 1 26.33 14.30 14.41
CA MET A 1 25.61 13.93 15.64
C MET A 1 25.06 12.53 15.43
N ALA A 2 25.32 11.60 16.36
CA ALA A 2 24.78 10.24 16.27
C ALA A 2 23.24 10.31 16.36
N ILE A 3 22.56 9.60 15.46
CA ILE A 3 21.10 9.48 15.52
C ILE A 3 20.80 8.46 16.63
N PRO A 4 19.99 8.80 17.65
CA PRO A 4 19.60 7.86 18.69
C PRO A 4 18.92 6.63 18.10
N SER A 5 19.15 5.44 18.66
CA SER A 5 18.47 4.22 18.25
C SER A 5 17.43 3.81 19.27
N VAL A 6 16.30 3.31 18.79
CA VAL A 6 15.22 2.75 19.58
C VAL A 6 15.02 1.32 19.10
N VAL A 7 15.33 0.35 19.95
CA VAL A 7 15.24 -1.08 19.65
C VAL A 7 14.12 -1.66 20.47
N GLN A 8 13.09 -2.21 19.83
CA GLN A 8 11.95 -2.87 20.51
C GLN A 8 11.30 -2.00 21.61
N GLY A 9 11.14 -0.70 21.36
CA GLY A 9 10.56 0.25 22.33
C GLY A 9 11.54 0.73 23.41
N THR A 10 12.78 0.27 23.40
CA THR A 10 13.83 0.70 24.31
C THR A 10 14.75 1.72 23.62
N VAL A 11 14.86 2.91 24.18
CA VAL A 11 15.77 3.96 23.71
C VAL A 11 17.17 3.72 24.25
N GLU A 12 18.16 3.66 23.36
CA GLU A 12 19.57 3.74 23.73
C GLU A 12 20.11 5.12 23.33
N PHE A 13 20.32 5.98 24.34
CA PHE A 13 20.82 7.33 24.12
C PHE A 13 21.84 7.74 25.18
N ALA A 14 23.03 8.14 24.74
CA ALA A 14 24.12 8.60 25.61
C ALA A 14 24.47 7.62 26.76
N GLY A 15 24.46 6.32 26.48
CA GLY A 15 24.74 5.26 27.46
C GLY A 15 23.62 5.01 28.48
N LYS A 16 22.44 5.59 28.27
CA LYS A 16 21.24 5.36 29.10
C LYS A 16 20.21 4.59 28.30
N VAL A 17 19.60 3.62 28.97
CA VAL A 17 18.57 2.74 28.44
C VAL A 17 17.26 3.03 29.18
N PHE A 18 16.19 3.35 28.46
CA PHE A 18 14.86 3.60 29.02
C PHE A 18 13.78 3.29 28.00
N GLU A 19 12.55 3.01 28.44
CA GLU A 19 11.42 2.74 27.55
C GLU A 19 10.89 4.03 26.90
N VAL A 20 10.55 3.96 25.61
CA VAL A 20 9.90 5.04 24.85
C VAL A 20 8.59 5.46 25.49
N ASP A 21 7.82 4.49 25.99
CA ASP A 21 6.48 4.70 26.53
C ASP A 21 6.51 5.26 27.97
N SER A 22 7.69 5.34 28.59
CA SER A 22 7.85 5.89 29.93
C SER A 22 7.78 7.43 29.92
N PRO A 23 7.45 8.09 31.06
CA PRO A 23 7.51 9.55 31.17
C PRO A 23 8.89 10.14 30.79
N ARG A 24 9.94 9.35 31.01
CA ARG A 24 11.31 9.67 30.62
C ARG A 24 11.51 9.63 29.11
N GLY A 25 10.87 8.67 28.45
CA GLY A 25 10.79 8.56 26.99
C GLY A 25 10.07 9.75 26.35
N LEU A 26 8.95 10.20 26.94
CA LEU A 26 8.24 11.41 26.49
C LEU A 26 9.14 12.66 26.56
N THR A 27 9.82 12.87 27.69
CA THR A 27 10.75 13.99 27.88
C THR A 27 11.89 13.93 26.87
N TRP A 28 12.37 12.72 26.57
CA TRP A 28 13.39 12.50 25.55
C TRP A 28 12.86 12.83 24.15
N LEU A 29 11.66 12.37 23.77
CA LEU A 29 11.02 12.68 22.49
C LEU A 29 10.86 14.20 22.28
N GLU A 30 10.58 14.97 23.33
CA GLU A 30 10.54 16.43 23.23
C GLU A 30 11.90 17.05 22.92
N SER A 31 12.99 16.45 23.44
CA SER A 31 14.36 16.92 23.26
C SER A 31 14.99 16.55 21.91
N VAL A 32 14.53 15.48 21.26
CA VAL A 32 15.11 14.99 20.01
C VAL A 32 14.30 15.41 18.78
N THR A 33 14.99 15.60 17.66
CA THR A 33 14.39 15.93 16.36
C THR A 33 14.32 14.74 15.40
N SER A 34 15.10 13.68 15.67
CA SER A 34 15.04 12.45 14.91
C SER A 34 15.66 11.29 15.69
N PHE A 35 15.15 10.08 15.47
CA PHE A 35 15.73 8.83 15.97
C PHE A 35 15.51 7.70 14.97
N ARG A 36 16.27 6.62 15.09
CA ARG A 36 16.11 5.39 14.32
C ARG A 36 15.28 4.41 15.12
N PHE A 37 14.27 3.81 14.52
CA PHE A 37 13.50 2.73 15.14
C PHE A 37 13.84 1.40 14.48
N GLU A 38 14.15 0.41 15.31
CA GLU A 38 14.46 -0.97 14.95
C GLU A 38 13.32 -1.86 15.48
N PRO A 39 12.39 -2.28 14.61
CA PRO A 39 11.25 -3.09 15.00
C PRO A 39 11.67 -4.48 15.49
N SER A 40 10.88 -5.07 16.38
CA SER A 40 10.98 -6.50 16.67
C SER A 40 10.39 -7.30 15.49
N GLY A 41 11.18 -8.15 14.84
CA GLY A 41 10.70 -9.06 13.79
C GLY A 41 11.35 -8.87 12.41
N GLN A 42 10.64 -9.22 11.33
CA GLN A 42 11.15 -9.18 9.95
C GLN A 42 11.14 -7.78 9.31
N ASN A 43 10.66 -6.77 10.03
CA ASN A 43 10.50 -5.42 9.52
C ASN A 43 11.84 -4.66 9.52
N LYS A 44 12.14 -4.00 8.41
CA LYS A 44 13.39 -3.22 8.28
C LYS A 44 13.37 -1.99 9.18
N PRO A 45 14.52 -1.57 9.73
CA PRO A 45 14.63 -0.35 10.51
C PRO A 45 14.30 0.88 9.66
N TYR A 46 13.77 1.93 10.30
CA TYR A 46 13.38 3.16 9.63
C TYR A 46 13.70 4.40 10.48
N THR A 47 13.70 5.58 9.87
CA THR A 47 14.05 6.83 10.56
C THR A 47 12.79 7.59 10.91
N VAL A 48 12.64 7.96 12.18
CA VAL A 48 11.54 8.78 12.69
C VAL A 48 12.07 10.22 12.81
N ARG A 49 11.34 11.18 12.22
CA ARG A 49 11.73 12.59 12.20
C ARG A 49 10.58 13.47 12.66
N LYS A 50 10.93 14.46 13.46
CA LYS A 50 10.05 15.50 13.95
C LYS A 50 9.98 16.60 12.90
N GLU A 51 8.77 17.02 12.57
CA GLU A 51 8.46 18.08 11.63
C GLU A 51 7.55 19.10 12.31
N SER A 52 7.85 20.37 12.08
CA SER A 52 7.07 21.49 12.59
C SER A 52 6.14 22.00 11.50
N GLY A 53 4.84 22.08 11.80
CA GLY A 53 3.85 22.69 10.92
C GLY A 53 2.89 23.62 11.67
N LYS A 54 1.85 24.10 10.98
CA LYS A 54 0.90 25.10 11.52
C LYS A 54 0.15 24.63 12.80
N GLY A 55 0.12 23.33 13.09
CA GLY A 55 -0.56 22.71 14.24
C GLY A 55 0.35 22.21 15.36
N GLY A 56 1.63 22.63 15.36
CA GLY A 56 2.65 22.15 16.29
C GLY A 56 3.56 21.09 15.68
N ASP A 57 4.38 20.48 16.53
CA ASP A 57 5.32 19.46 16.13
C ASP A 57 4.67 18.08 16.02
N TYR A 58 4.97 17.38 14.94
CA TYR A 58 4.49 16.04 14.66
C TYR A 58 5.61 15.16 14.11
N TRP A 59 5.37 13.86 14.09
CA TRP A 59 6.37 12.87 13.73
C TRP A 59 5.99 12.13 12.44
N TYR A 60 6.99 11.92 11.60
CA TYR A 60 6.91 11.12 10.40
C TYR A 60 7.95 10.00 10.42
N GLY A 61 7.54 8.80 10.01
CA GLY A 61 8.42 7.68 9.72
C GLY A 61 8.87 7.72 8.26
N TYR A 62 10.17 7.58 8.02
CA TYR A 62 10.81 7.65 6.72
C TYR A 62 11.55 6.34 6.41
N ARG A 63 11.31 5.76 5.23
CA ARG A 63 12.02 4.58 4.74
C ARG A 63 12.25 4.66 3.23
N LYS A 64 13.47 4.37 2.77
CA LYS A 64 13.75 4.16 1.34
C LYS A 64 13.43 2.71 0.97
N MET A 65 12.58 2.50 -0.02
CA MET A 65 12.32 1.17 -0.60
C MET A 65 12.36 1.26 -2.13
N ALA A 66 13.10 0.36 -2.77
CA ALA A 66 13.26 0.31 -4.23
C ALA A 66 13.58 1.70 -4.86
N GLY A 67 14.49 2.46 -4.23
CA GLY A 67 14.89 3.79 -4.68
C GLY A 67 13.90 4.94 -4.37
N LYS A 68 12.69 4.65 -3.87
CA LYS A 68 11.68 5.65 -3.51
C LYS A 68 11.64 5.89 -2.00
N LEU A 69 11.55 7.16 -1.60
CA LEU A 69 11.41 7.55 -0.19
C LEU A 69 9.93 7.53 0.20
N HIS A 70 9.55 6.61 1.08
CA HIS A 70 8.23 6.54 1.68
C HIS A 70 8.21 7.27 3.01
N LYS A 71 7.13 8.02 3.25
CA LYS A 71 6.87 8.66 4.55
C LYS A 71 5.47 8.36 5.06
N LYS A 72 5.34 8.18 6.37
CA LYS A 72 4.06 7.94 7.06
C LYS A 72 3.95 8.81 8.30
N TYR A 73 2.77 9.40 8.48
CA TYR A 73 2.46 10.21 9.66
C TYR A 73 2.27 9.30 10.87
N ILE A 74 2.96 9.60 11.98
CA ILE A 74 2.91 8.83 13.23
C ILE A 74 1.98 9.51 14.24
N GLY A 75 2.11 10.84 14.39
CA GLY A 75 1.36 11.59 15.39
C GLY A 75 2.18 12.65 16.10
N LYS A 76 1.63 13.19 17.20
CA LYS A 76 2.34 14.06 18.14
C LYS A 76 3.21 13.24 19.10
N SER A 77 4.11 13.88 19.84
CA SER A 77 4.97 13.18 20.83
C SER A 77 4.17 12.40 21.87
N SER A 78 3.00 12.90 22.29
CA SER A 78 2.08 12.22 23.24
C SER A 78 1.38 11.00 22.65
N GLU A 79 1.40 10.87 21.34
CA GLU A 79 0.75 9.82 20.58
C GLU A 79 1.74 8.77 20.08
N ILE A 80 3.04 8.96 20.29
CA ILE A 80 4.04 7.94 19.98
C ILE A 80 3.96 6.88 21.07
N SER A 81 3.74 5.64 20.65
CA SER A 81 3.92 4.46 21.48
C SER A 81 4.71 3.40 20.72
N THR A 82 5.29 2.44 21.44
CA THR A 82 5.96 1.29 20.82
C THR A 82 5.05 0.59 19.81
N THR A 83 3.78 0.37 20.17
CA THR A 83 2.77 -0.25 19.28
C THR A 83 2.57 0.55 17.98
N LYS A 84 2.44 1.88 18.06
CA LYS A 84 2.30 2.73 16.87
C LYS A 84 3.55 2.73 16.00
N LEU A 85 4.73 2.67 16.60
CA LEU A 85 5.98 2.58 15.84
C LEU A 85 6.10 1.25 15.10
N GLU A 86 5.56 0.16 15.65
CA GLU A 86 5.46 -1.14 14.97
C GLU A 86 4.43 -1.11 13.83
N GLU A 87 3.23 -0.59 14.06
CA GLU A 87 2.20 -0.41 13.02
C GLU A 87 2.73 0.39 11.83
N ILE A 88 3.48 1.47 12.10
CA ILE A 88 4.08 2.30 11.05
C ILE A 88 5.22 1.55 10.34
N ALA A 89 5.95 0.68 11.04
CA ALA A 89 6.96 -0.16 10.43
C ALA A 89 6.36 -1.08 9.36
N GLU A 90 5.17 -1.64 9.63
CA GLU A 90 4.40 -2.45 8.69
C GLU A 90 3.81 -1.60 7.55
N ALA A 91 3.17 -0.47 7.88
CA ALA A 91 2.57 0.42 6.89
C ALA A 91 3.58 1.05 5.92
N LEU A 92 4.86 1.11 6.31
CA LEU A 92 5.96 1.54 5.44
C LEU A 92 6.44 0.44 4.48
N ASN A 93 6.04 -0.83 4.65
CA ASN A 93 6.30 -1.91 3.68
C ASN A 93 5.30 -1.91 2.52
N THR A 94 4.12 -1.34 2.71
CA THR A 94 3.12 -1.25 1.66
C THR A 94 3.33 0.04 0.85
N PRO A 95 3.41 -0.02 -0.49
CA PRO A 95 3.46 1.19 -1.31
C PRO A 95 2.21 2.07 -1.04
N PRO A 96 2.33 3.40 -1.12
CA PRO A 96 1.22 4.29 -0.81
C PRO A 96 0.06 4.03 -1.78
N GLN A 97 -1.09 3.58 -1.26
CA GLN A 97 -2.34 3.69 -1.99
C GLN A 97 -2.58 5.18 -2.27
N SER A 98 -2.59 5.53 -3.55
CA SER A 98 -3.08 6.82 -4.04
C SER A 98 -4.46 7.04 -3.43
N ARG A 99 -4.60 8.07 -2.60
CA ARG A 99 -5.92 8.56 -2.22
C ARG A 99 -6.52 9.16 -3.49
N VAL A 100 -7.47 8.46 -4.09
CA VAL A 100 -8.32 9.02 -5.15
C VAL A 100 -9.06 10.19 -4.52
N THR A 101 -8.59 11.40 -4.77
CA THR A 101 -9.42 12.60 -4.64
C THR A 101 -10.02 12.83 -6.01
N ASP A 102 -11.28 12.42 -6.16
CA ASP A 102 -12.12 12.79 -7.30
C ASP A 102 -12.22 14.30 -7.37
N LYS A 103 -11.38 14.93 -8.20
CA LYS A 103 -11.72 16.07 -9.06
C LYS A 103 -10.51 16.52 -9.89
N VAL A 104 -10.79 16.63 -11.19
CA VAL A 104 -10.02 17.24 -12.28
C VAL A 104 -8.97 16.34 -12.94
N THR A 105 -9.46 15.54 -13.88
CA THR A 105 -8.74 14.97 -15.01
C THR A 105 -8.39 16.04 -16.06
N GLU A 106 -7.38 15.69 -16.84
CA GLU A 106 -6.98 16.20 -18.15
C GLU A 106 -5.86 17.25 -18.21
N VAL A 107 -4.87 16.90 -19.04
CA VAL A 107 -3.65 17.62 -19.43
C VAL A 107 -2.45 17.50 -18.50
N THR A 108 -1.91 16.28 -18.36
CA THR A 108 -0.44 16.02 -18.37
C THR A 108 -0.15 14.51 -18.37
N GLU A 109 -0.58 13.77 -19.39
CA GLU A 109 -0.19 12.35 -19.57
C GLU A 109 0.57 12.07 -20.87
N GLY A 110 1.01 13.11 -21.59
CA GLY A 110 1.70 12.95 -22.87
C GLY A 110 3.23 12.86 -22.86
N ASN A 111 3.93 13.37 -21.82
CA ASN A 111 5.36 13.72 -21.98
C ASN A 111 6.37 13.13 -20.97
N GLU A 112 5.97 12.31 -19.99
CA GLU A 112 6.94 11.83 -18.97
C GLU A 112 7.49 10.41 -19.19
N ARG A 113 6.88 9.60 -20.07
CA ARG A 113 7.29 8.19 -20.22
C ARG A 113 8.52 7.92 -21.10
N VAL A 114 8.98 8.89 -21.89
CA VAL A 114 10.09 8.68 -22.83
C VAL A 114 11.45 9.10 -22.24
N VAL A 115 11.48 9.93 -21.19
CA VAL A 115 12.74 10.52 -20.68
C VAL A 115 13.36 9.72 -19.53
N THR A 116 12.62 8.85 -18.83
CA THR A 116 13.11 8.17 -17.62
C THR A 116 13.85 6.86 -17.87
N GLU A 117 13.54 6.10 -18.93
CA GLU A 117 14.26 4.85 -19.23
C GLU A 117 15.64 5.13 -19.84
N GLU A 118 15.74 6.08 -20.78
CA GLU A 118 17.00 6.37 -21.47
C GLU A 118 18.06 7.02 -20.55
N VAL A 119 17.61 7.79 -19.55
CA VAL A 119 18.51 8.42 -18.56
C VAL A 119 18.93 7.41 -17.48
N ALA A 120 18.06 6.50 -17.07
CA ALA A 120 18.38 5.46 -16.09
C ALA A 120 19.42 4.45 -16.64
N ASP A 121 19.29 4.06 -17.91
CA ASP A 121 20.24 3.15 -18.55
C ASP A 121 21.61 3.82 -18.79
N LYS A 122 21.64 5.10 -19.14
CA LYS A 122 22.91 5.84 -19.31
C LYS A 122 23.63 6.10 -17.99
N VAL A 123 22.90 6.30 -16.89
CA VAL A 123 23.49 6.51 -15.55
C VAL A 123 24.08 5.19 -15.02
N THR A 124 23.36 4.08 -15.15
CA THR A 124 23.83 2.75 -14.69
C THR A 124 25.03 2.25 -15.50
N ILE A 125 25.06 2.46 -16.82
CA ILE A 125 26.21 2.07 -17.64
C ILE A 125 27.46 2.90 -17.32
N LYS A 126 27.32 4.21 -17.06
CA LYS A 126 28.45 5.08 -16.68
C LYS A 126 29.04 4.70 -15.32
N GLU A 127 28.19 4.44 -14.33
CA GLU A 127 28.65 3.99 -13.01
C GLU A 127 29.30 2.59 -13.08
N PHE A 128 28.74 1.67 -13.86
CA PHE A 128 29.31 0.34 -14.04
C PHE A 128 30.66 0.36 -14.76
N THR A 129 30.81 1.20 -15.80
CA THR A 129 32.08 1.37 -16.52
C THR A 129 33.14 2.05 -15.66
N ALA A 130 32.75 3.05 -14.85
CA ALA A 130 33.64 3.67 -13.87
C ALA A 130 34.10 2.65 -12.81
N LEU A 131 33.17 1.86 -12.25
CA LEU A 131 33.50 0.83 -11.27
C LEU A 131 34.40 -0.26 -11.85
N LYS A 132 34.15 -0.68 -13.10
CA LYS A 132 35.01 -1.64 -13.82
C LYS A 132 36.44 -1.10 -14.01
N SER A 133 36.59 0.18 -14.36
CA SER A 133 37.91 0.81 -14.49
C SER A 133 38.63 0.91 -13.14
N GLN A 134 37.90 1.16 -12.05
CA GLN A 134 38.46 1.22 -10.70
C GLN A 134 38.93 -0.16 -10.21
N VAL A 135 38.15 -1.22 -10.45
CA VAL A 135 38.56 -2.60 -10.14
C VAL A 135 39.81 -2.97 -10.92
N GLN A 136 39.89 -2.62 -12.20
CA GLN A 136 41.06 -2.89 -13.03
C GLN A 136 42.32 -2.14 -12.54
N ALA A 137 42.18 -0.89 -12.12
CA ALA A 137 43.28 -0.11 -11.54
C ALA A 137 43.78 -0.70 -10.21
N LEU A 138 42.85 -1.14 -9.35
CA LEU A 138 43.21 -1.84 -8.10
C LEU A 138 43.93 -3.16 -8.39
N GLN A 139 43.48 -3.90 -9.39
CA GLN A 139 44.10 -5.17 -9.78
C GLN A 139 45.52 -4.97 -10.31
N GLN A 140 45.75 -3.93 -11.12
CA GLN A 140 47.10 -3.53 -11.56
C GLN A 140 47.98 -3.09 -10.39
N SER A 141 47.42 -2.41 -9.39
CA SER A 141 48.18 -2.00 -8.19
C SER A 141 48.58 -3.21 -7.33
N LEU A 142 47.72 -4.22 -7.23
CA LEU A 142 48.02 -5.48 -6.53
C LEU A 142 49.11 -6.27 -7.25
N GLU A 143 49.04 -6.34 -8.59
CA GLU A 143 50.04 -7.02 -9.40
C GLU A 143 51.40 -6.31 -9.33
N ALA A 144 51.42 -4.98 -9.32
CA ALA A 144 52.62 -4.18 -9.09
C ALA A 144 53.19 -4.36 -7.67
N LEU A 145 52.34 -4.51 -6.65
CA LEU A 145 52.78 -4.82 -5.28
C LEU A 145 53.32 -6.25 -5.16
N HIS A 146 52.72 -7.23 -5.86
CA HIS A 146 53.23 -8.59 -5.93
C HIS A 146 54.61 -8.65 -6.60
N GLU A 147 54.83 -7.95 -7.71
CA GLU A 147 56.14 -7.83 -8.35
C GLU A 147 57.17 -7.12 -7.45
N ALA A 148 56.75 -6.06 -6.73
CA ALA A 148 57.61 -5.35 -5.79
C ALA A 148 57.98 -6.18 -4.55
N LEU A 149 57.12 -7.12 -4.14
CA LEU A 149 57.40 -8.09 -3.07
C LEU A 149 58.30 -9.23 -3.55
N LEU A 150 58.13 -9.69 -4.79
CA LEU A 150 59.00 -10.70 -5.41
C LEU A 150 60.44 -10.18 -5.62
N GLY A 151 60.60 -8.86 -5.83
CA GLY A 151 61.90 -8.21 -6.00
C GLY A 151 62.64 -7.79 -4.72
N LYS A 152 62.07 -8.00 -3.52
CA LYS A 152 62.64 -7.60 -2.22
C LYS A 152 63.06 -8.78 -1.33
N SER A 153 63.57 -9.87 -1.91
CA SER A 153 64.10 -10.99 -1.11
C SER A 153 65.51 -10.77 -0.54
N ASP A 154 66.10 -9.57 -0.66
CA ASP A 154 67.39 -9.24 -0.04
C ASP A 154 67.36 -7.86 0.58
N ALA A 155 66.88 -7.77 1.84
CA ALA A 155 67.45 -6.92 2.89
C ALA A 155 66.52 -6.88 4.11
N GLY A 156 66.94 -7.61 5.14
CA GLY A 156 67.14 -7.09 6.50
C GLY A 156 66.07 -6.22 7.15
N ASN A 157 65.57 -6.77 8.27
CA ASN A 157 65.05 -6.07 9.45
C ASN A 157 63.59 -5.59 9.38
N CYS A 158 62.68 -6.51 9.67
CA CYS A 158 61.33 -6.19 10.14
C CYS A 158 61.30 -6.35 11.66
N GLU A 159 60.94 -5.28 12.36
CA GLU A 159 60.61 -5.28 13.78
C GLU A 159 59.60 -6.38 14.09
N GLU A 160 59.80 -7.07 15.22
CA GLU A 160 58.99 -8.20 15.68
C GLU A 160 57.51 -7.83 15.78
N LEU A 161 56.76 -8.20 14.73
CA LEU A 161 55.34 -8.46 14.83
C LEU A 161 55.13 -9.63 15.80
N PRO A 162 54.01 -9.65 16.56
CA PRO A 162 53.71 -10.75 17.45
C PRO A 162 53.78 -12.06 16.67
N LYS A 163 54.59 -13.01 17.16
CA LYS A 163 54.70 -14.38 16.63
C LYS A 163 53.36 -15.09 16.84
N VAL A 164 52.40 -14.80 15.97
CA VAL A 164 51.24 -15.68 15.79
C VAL A 164 51.81 -16.96 15.22
N THR A 165 51.62 -18.06 15.96
CA THR A 165 52.12 -19.36 15.51
C THR A 165 51.33 -19.79 14.28
N ASP A 166 51.99 -20.43 13.32
CA ASP A 166 51.35 -20.90 12.07
C ASP A 166 50.10 -21.78 12.35
N ASN A 167 50.11 -22.44 13.51
CA ASN A 167 48.99 -23.22 14.05
C ASN A 167 47.78 -22.37 14.46
N GLU A 168 47.96 -21.19 15.06
CA GLU A 168 46.86 -20.29 15.45
C GLU A 168 46.16 -19.72 14.21
N LEU A 169 46.92 -19.35 13.18
CA LEU A 169 46.37 -18.92 11.90
C LEU A 169 45.61 -20.05 11.20
N GLN A 170 46.11 -21.30 11.28
CA GLN A 170 45.41 -22.46 10.73
C GLN A 170 44.09 -22.76 11.45
N ILE A 171 44.05 -22.57 12.77
CA ILE A 171 42.83 -22.73 13.56
C ILE A 171 41.82 -21.63 13.21
N GLU A 172 42.24 -20.37 13.13
CA GLU A 172 41.35 -19.28 12.72
C GLU A 172 40.83 -19.47 11.30
N LEU A 173 41.68 -19.89 10.36
CA LEU A 173 41.28 -20.16 8.99
C LEU A 173 40.24 -21.30 8.93
N GLY A 174 40.43 -22.37 9.71
CA GLY A 174 39.46 -23.45 9.85
C GLY A 174 38.13 -22.99 10.43
N ASN A 175 38.16 -22.16 11.47
CA ASN A 175 36.94 -21.58 12.05
C ASN A 175 36.20 -20.71 11.04
N LEU A 176 36.91 -19.85 10.32
CA LEU A 176 36.34 -19.00 9.28
C LEU A 176 35.73 -19.82 8.15
N GLN A 177 36.38 -20.89 7.71
CA GLN A 177 35.82 -21.82 6.71
C GLN A 177 34.51 -22.46 7.16
N VAL A 178 34.44 -22.91 8.42
CA VAL A 178 33.21 -23.49 9.00
C VAL A 178 32.10 -22.44 9.07
N THR A 179 32.41 -21.20 9.48
CA THR A 179 31.41 -20.12 9.51
C THR A 179 30.92 -19.75 8.12
N ASN A 180 31.80 -19.69 7.12
CA ASN A 180 31.42 -19.44 5.74
C ASN A 180 30.50 -20.53 5.21
N LEU A 181 30.83 -21.81 5.44
CA LEU A 181 29.98 -22.92 5.01
C LEU A 181 28.58 -22.85 5.66
N ARG A 182 28.52 -22.49 6.94
CA ARG A 182 27.25 -22.29 7.65
C ARG A 182 26.43 -21.15 7.04
N LEU A 183 27.07 -20.02 6.74
CA LEU A 183 26.42 -18.87 6.10
C LEU A 183 25.98 -19.20 4.67
N GLU A 184 26.74 -20.01 3.93
CA GLU A 184 26.34 -20.48 2.60
C GLU A 184 25.08 -21.35 2.65
N MET A 185 25.00 -22.26 3.63
CA MET A 185 23.80 -23.07 3.86
C MET A 185 22.59 -22.20 4.24
N GLU A 186 22.77 -21.21 5.12
CA GLU A 186 21.70 -20.28 5.51
C GLU A 186 21.23 -19.44 4.32
N ASN A 187 22.16 -18.92 3.52
CA ASN A 187 21.83 -18.21 2.28
C ASN A 187 21.08 -19.09 1.28
N GLN A 188 21.39 -20.38 1.21
CA GLN A 188 20.66 -21.32 0.35
C GLN A 188 19.23 -21.55 0.87
N SER A 189 19.05 -21.77 2.17
CA SER A 189 17.72 -21.88 2.80
C SER A 189 16.87 -20.63 2.55
N LEU A 190 17.45 -19.44 2.76
CA LEU A 190 16.75 -18.17 2.52
C LEU A 190 16.37 -17.97 1.05
N LYS A 191 17.20 -18.45 0.11
CA LYS A 191 16.86 -18.41 -1.33
C LYS A 191 15.66 -19.30 -1.63
N GLU A 192 15.62 -20.50 -1.07
CA GLU A 192 14.50 -21.43 -1.25
C GLU A 192 13.20 -20.86 -0.67
N GLU A 193 13.25 -20.27 0.53
CA GLU A 193 12.11 -19.57 1.13
C GLU A 193 11.62 -18.40 0.27
N LEU A 194 12.54 -17.61 -0.28
CA LEU A 194 12.20 -16.48 -1.13
C LEU A 194 11.54 -16.92 -2.43
N GLU A 195 12.04 -17.99 -3.07
CA GLU A 195 11.43 -18.53 -4.28
C GLU A 195 10.02 -19.09 -3.99
N GLY A 196 9.84 -19.82 -2.88
CA GLY A 196 8.52 -20.28 -2.46
C GLY A 196 7.53 -19.13 -2.20
N ALA A 197 7.99 -18.05 -1.56
CA ALA A 197 7.17 -16.85 -1.36
C ALA A 197 6.81 -16.18 -2.70
N ARG A 198 7.75 -16.13 -3.65
CA ARG A 198 7.54 -15.56 -4.99
C ARG A 198 6.51 -16.37 -5.78
N GLU A 199 6.56 -17.69 -5.73
CA GLU A 199 5.57 -18.56 -6.36
C GLU A 199 4.17 -18.37 -5.75
N SER A 200 4.09 -18.24 -4.42
CA SER A 200 2.83 -17.94 -3.72
C SER A 200 2.23 -16.60 -4.15
N ILE A 201 3.07 -15.54 -4.21
CA ILE A 201 2.65 -14.21 -4.68
C ILE A 201 2.16 -14.27 -6.13
N SER A 202 2.87 -15.01 -7.00
CA SER A 202 2.48 -15.17 -8.40
C SER A 202 1.09 -15.81 -8.53
N SER A 203 0.84 -16.85 -7.74
CA SER A 203 -0.45 -17.54 -7.70
C SER A 203 -1.57 -16.65 -7.15
N GLN A 204 -1.32 -15.89 -6.08
CA GLN A 204 -2.28 -14.91 -5.55
C GLN A 204 -2.59 -13.80 -6.56
N ALA A 205 -1.57 -13.29 -7.26
CA ALA A 205 -1.75 -12.27 -8.29
C ALA A 205 -2.64 -12.77 -9.44
N PHE A 206 -2.52 -14.04 -9.83
CA PHE A 206 -3.40 -14.64 -10.83
C PHE A 206 -4.86 -14.67 -10.38
N ILE A 207 -5.12 -15.08 -9.13
CA ILE A 207 -6.48 -15.11 -8.56
C ILE A 207 -7.08 -13.70 -8.49
N ILE A 208 -6.31 -12.71 -8.07
CA ILE A 208 -6.77 -11.31 -8.00
C ILE A 208 -7.10 -10.79 -9.40
N LYS A 209 -6.29 -11.12 -10.41
CA LYS A 209 -6.55 -10.70 -11.80
C LYS A 209 -7.86 -11.29 -12.32
N ASP A 210 -8.08 -12.59 -12.13
CA ASP A 210 -9.34 -13.24 -12.50
C ASP A 210 -10.54 -12.65 -11.76
N GLY A 211 -10.40 -12.37 -10.46
CA GLY A 211 -11.43 -11.70 -9.66
C GLY A 211 -11.79 -10.32 -10.22
N ARG A 212 -10.79 -9.52 -10.61
CA ARG A 212 -10.98 -8.20 -11.20
C ARG A 212 -11.68 -8.26 -12.56
N GLU A 213 -11.37 -9.26 -13.39
CA GLU A 213 -12.05 -9.45 -14.67
C GLU A 213 -13.53 -9.79 -14.47
N ARG A 214 -13.87 -10.57 -13.44
CA ARG A 214 -15.27 -10.86 -13.07
C ARG A 214 -15.98 -9.62 -12.52
N GLU A 215 -15.32 -8.84 -11.68
CA GLU A 215 -15.84 -7.59 -11.13
C GLU A 215 -16.15 -6.58 -12.24
N TRP A 216 -15.24 -6.41 -13.19
CA TRP A 216 -15.45 -5.53 -14.34
C TRP A 216 -16.67 -5.92 -15.19
N LYS A 217 -16.88 -7.22 -15.43
CA LYS A 217 -18.08 -7.71 -16.14
C LYS A 217 -19.37 -7.41 -15.39
N LEU A 218 -19.35 -7.55 -14.06
CA LEU A 218 -20.51 -7.23 -13.22
C LEU A 218 -20.80 -5.72 -13.21
N GLU A 219 -19.77 -4.87 -13.18
CA GLU A 219 -19.92 -3.41 -13.27
C GLU A 219 -20.58 -3.00 -14.60
N GLU A 220 -20.17 -3.60 -15.72
CA GLU A 220 -20.79 -3.37 -17.03
C GLU A 220 -22.28 -3.76 -17.04
N GLU A 221 -22.62 -4.91 -16.45
CA GLU A 221 -24.00 -5.37 -16.35
C GLU A 221 -24.85 -4.46 -15.44
N VAL A 222 -24.30 -4.03 -14.31
CA VAL A 222 -24.96 -3.08 -13.41
C VAL A 222 -25.22 -1.75 -14.10
N GLU A 223 -24.27 -1.24 -14.89
CA GLU A 223 -24.45 0.02 -15.62
C GLU A 223 -25.54 -0.11 -16.69
N LYS A 224 -25.57 -1.25 -17.41
CA LYS A 224 -26.64 -1.55 -18.36
C LYS A 224 -28.01 -1.59 -17.68
N LEU A 225 -28.13 -2.27 -16.54
CA LEU A 225 -29.37 -2.34 -15.76
C LEU A 225 -29.80 -0.97 -15.23
N ARG A 226 -28.86 -0.13 -14.79
CA ARG A 226 -29.14 1.25 -14.36
C ARG A 226 -29.71 2.08 -15.51
N SER A 227 -29.11 1.98 -16.69
CA SER A 227 -29.62 2.66 -17.90
C SER A 227 -31.06 2.22 -18.19
N GLN A 228 -31.34 0.92 -18.20
CA GLN A 228 -32.71 0.39 -18.39
C GLN A 228 -33.71 0.90 -17.34
N LEU A 229 -33.30 0.94 -16.07
CA LEU A 229 -34.16 1.47 -15.01
C LEU A 229 -34.45 2.96 -15.19
N THR A 230 -33.48 3.74 -15.70
CA THR A 230 -33.71 5.16 -15.97
C THR A 230 -34.68 5.38 -17.13
N THR A 231 -34.60 4.57 -18.18
CA THR A 231 -35.54 4.64 -19.30
C THR A 231 -36.94 4.24 -18.87
N GLU A 232 -37.10 3.12 -18.15
CA GLU A 232 -38.43 2.71 -17.64
C GLU A 232 -39.04 3.75 -16.69
N ARG A 233 -38.21 4.43 -15.88
CA ARG A 233 -38.69 5.53 -15.02
C ARG A 233 -39.14 6.74 -15.84
N ALA A 234 -38.42 7.07 -16.91
CA ALA A 234 -38.82 8.15 -17.81
C ALA A 234 -40.13 7.81 -18.52
N ASP A 235 -40.25 6.60 -19.08
CA ASP A 235 -41.46 6.10 -19.73
C ASP A 235 -42.65 6.10 -18.75
N ARG A 236 -42.43 5.69 -17.50
CA ARG A 236 -43.47 5.72 -16.46
C ARG A 236 -43.92 7.13 -16.11
N GLU A 237 -42.99 8.09 -16.01
CA GLU A 237 -43.36 9.49 -15.78
C GLU A 237 -44.04 10.10 -17.02
N GLU A 238 -43.66 9.69 -18.23
CA GLU A 238 -44.35 10.09 -19.46
C GLU A 238 -45.78 9.52 -19.52
N ILE A 239 -45.99 8.25 -19.13
CA ILE A 239 -47.32 7.65 -18.99
C ILE A 239 -48.12 8.38 -17.91
N LYS A 240 -47.51 8.76 -16.79
CA LYS A 240 -48.18 9.49 -15.71
C LYS A 240 -48.55 10.93 -16.11
N ASN A 241 -47.75 11.57 -16.96
CA ASN A 241 -48.00 12.92 -17.47
C ASN A 241 -48.96 12.92 -18.69
N SER A 242 -48.96 11.84 -19.47
CA SER A 242 -49.83 11.65 -20.64
C SER A 242 -51.16 10.96 -20.29
N ALA A 243 -51.23 10.29 -19.13
CA ALA A 243 -52.50 9.97 -18.51
C ALA A 243 -53.25 11.29 -18.35
N PRO A 244 -54.48 11.40 -18.84
CA PRO A 244 -55.23 12.64 -18.74
C PRO A 244 -55.21 13.04 -17.27
N ILE A 245 -54.72 14.25 -16.98
CA ILE A 245 -55.00 14.90 -15.71
C ILE A 245 -56.51 14.82 -15.63
N ALA A 246 -57.04 13.98 -14.74
CA ALA A 246 -58.44 13.98 -14.39
C ALA A 246 -58.70 15.31 -13.68
N ILE A 247 -58.73 16.39 -14.44
CA ILE A 247 -59.28 17.68 -14.05
C ILE A 247 -60.77 17.40 -13.93
N GLY A 248 -61.20 17.03 -12.73
CA GLY A 248 -62.59 17.17 -12.31
C GLY A 248 -63.56 16.09 -12.74
N VAL A 249 -63.16 14.82 -12.87
CA VAL A 249 -64.13 13.75 -12.66
C VAL A 249 -64.09 13.41 -11.17
N GLU A 250 -65.00 14.01 -10.40
CA GLU A 250 -65.37 13.49 -9.10
C GLU A 250 -65.81 12.04 -9.31
N PHE A 251 -64.90 11.08 -9.15
CA PHE A 251 -65.29 9.69 -8.98
C PHE A 251 -66.19 9.68 -7.76
N THR A 252 -67.50 9.56 -7.98
CA THR A 252 -68.47 9.50 -6.90
C THR A 252 -67.99 8.44 -5.93
N GLU A 253 -67.79 8.85 -4.68
CA GLU A 253 -67.19 8.03 -3.63
C GLU A 253 -67.83 6.62 -3.67
N PRO A 254 -67.05 5.54 -3.69
CA PRO A 254 -67.57 4.18 -3.93
C PRO A 254 -68.66 3.78 -2.92
N ALA A 255 -68.67 4.38 -1.73
CA ALA A 255 -69.73 4.29 -0.75
C ALA A 255 -71.08 4.86 -1.25
N THR A 256 -71.05 5.97 -1.99
CA THR A 256 -72.20 6.62 -2.60
C THR A 256 -72.77 5.78 -3.74
N ILE A 257 -71.92 5.19 -4.58
CA ILE A 257 -72.33 4.24 -5.63
C ILE A 257 -72.97 3.00 -5.00
N LEU A 258 -72.36 2.43 -3.96
CA LEU A 258 -72.90 1.29 -3.22
C LEU A 258 -74.23 1.61 -2.51
N SER A 259 -74.41 2.83 -2.01
CA SER A 259 -75.67 3.26 -1.39
C SER A 259 -76.79 3.44 -2.42
N LYS A 260 -76.50 4.02 -3.59
CA LYS A 260 -77.43 4.14 -4.74
C LYS A 260 -77.79 2.77 -5.32
N LEU A 261 -76.84 1.83 -5.34
CA LEU A 261 -77.11 0.45 -5.73
C LEU A 261 -77.94 -0.27 -4.67
N ARG A 262 -77.64 -0.14 -3.38
CA ARG A 262 -78.44 -0.77 -2.29
C ARG A 262 -79.88 -0.28 -2.24
N THR A 263 -80.14 1.00 -2.51
CA THR A 263 -81.51 1.54 -2.56
C THR A 263 -82.28 1.00 -3.76
N LYS A 264 -81.63 0.80 -4.92
CA LYS A 264 -82.22 0.08 -6.07
C LYS A 264 -82.33 -1.44 -5.85
N ARG A 265 -81.47 -2.03 -5.03
CA ARG A 265 -81.38 -3.48 -4.72
C ARG A 265 -82.43 -3.99 -3.72
N LYS A 266 -83.42 -3.18 -3.32
CA LYS A 266 -84.57 -3.70 -2.56
C LYS A 266 -85.52 -4.55 -3.41
N LYS A 267 -85.33 -4.69 -4.74
CA LYS A 267 -86.28 -5.42 -5.60
C LYS A 267 -85.78 -6.42 -6.65
N SER A 268 -84.47 -6.66 -6.88
CA SER A 268 -84.07 -7.75 -7.81
C SER A 268 -82.61 -8.19 -7.68
N SER A 269 -82.38 -9.49 -7.96
CA SER A 269 -81.08 -10.16 -8.03
C SER A 269 -80.28 -9.68 -9.24
N VAL A 270 -78.96 -9.54 -9.09
CA VAL A 270 -78.02 -9.03 -10.10
C VAL A 270 -78.00 -9.96 -11.31
N THR A 271 -78.22 -9.40 -12.51
CA THR A 271 -78.14 -10.12 -13.79
C THR A 271 -76.95 -9.62 -14.63
N LEU A 272 -76.52 -10.41 -15.61
CA LEU A 272 -75.38 -10.08 -16.50
C LEU A 272 -75.54 -8.71 -17.18
N ALA A 273 -76.78 -8.34 -17.54
CA ALA A 273 -77.11 -7.06 -18.14
C ALA A 273 -76.80 -5.86 -17.22
N ASP A 274 -76.81 -6.04 -15.90
CA ASP A 274 -76.44 -4.99 -14.96
C ASP A 274 -74.92 -4.78 -14.91
N VAL A 275 -74.13 -5.83 -15.16
CA VAL A 275 -72.66 -5.76 -15.23
C VAL A 275 -72.21 -5.11 -16.54
N GLU A 276 -72.87 -5.44 -17.66
CA GLU A 276 -72.63 -4.77 -18.95
C GLU A 276 -72.92 -3.28 -18.87
N LYS A 277 -74.00 -2.87 -18.18
CA LYS A 277 -74.31 -1.45 -17.96
C LYS A 277 -73.30 -0.73 -17.07
N ILE A 278 -72.66 -1.44 -16.15
CA ILE A 278 -71.59 -0.87 -15.32
C ILE A 278 -70.33 -0.66 -16.16
N LEU A 279 -70.02 -1.57 -17.08
CA LEU A 279 -68.91 -1.43 -18.01
C LEU A 279 -69.13 -0.26 -18.98
N GLU A 280 -70.35 -0.09 -19.50
CA GLU A 280 -70.72 1.03 -20.39
C GLU A 280 -70.58 2.39 -19.68
N ILE A 281 -70.99 2.49 -18.41
CA ILE A 281 -70.84 3.73 -17.61
C ILE A 281 -69.36 4.04 -17.31
N LEU A 282 -68.51 3.01 -17.20
CA LEU A 282 -67.07 3.18 -16.94
C LEU A 282 -66.26 3.48 -18.20
N GLU A 283 -66.76 3.14 -19.39
CA GLU A 283 -66.13 3.49 -20.68
C GLU A 283 -66.48 4.92 -21.14
N GLU A 284 -67.60 5.50 -20.69
CA GLU A 284 -68.01 6.88 -21.01
C GLU A 284 -67.45 7.94 -20.05
N SER A 285 -66.71 7.56 -18.99
CA SER A 285 -66.10 8.47 -17.98
C SER A 285 -64.58 8.54 -18.10
#